data_AF-A0A2V8MX13-F1
#
_entry.id   AF-A0A2V8MX13-F1
#
_cell.length_a   1.000
_cell.length_b   1.000
_cell.length_c   1.000
_cell.angle_alpha   90.00
_cell.angle_beta   90.00
_cell.angle_gamma   90.00
#
_symmetry.space_group_name_H-M   'P 1'
#
loop_
_entity.id
_entity.type
_entity.pdbx_description
1 polymer ?
#
loop_
_entity_poly.entity_id
_entity_poly.type
_entity_poly.pdbx_seq_one_letter_code
_entity_poly.pdbx_strand_id
1 'polypeptide(L)'
;MMVELQNRRTQLLTKFRPDDRLVREVDEQIHTTRDALARAEQKTAVEQATDINPLRQTLETELSRAKLDQTGAQARRDVLSGQLQQYQDSLKKLESDTTKHNDLQREVKEAEDNYQLYAKKREEARIADELDRQKITNVSIAEAPAVAQIPASPNRALNLVLGVVLATFLTAGSAFSAELLNDTVHTARQLEALTGATVLATVPENSRRLISHRRRPPGTIETKNRSVGELQS
;
A
#
# COMPACT_ATOMS: atom_id res chain seq x y z
N MET A 1 78.58 -92.53 -6.07
CA MET A 1 78.13 -93.76 -5.38
C MET A 1 77.07 -94.53 -6.17
N MET A 2 75.85 -94.02 -6.42
CA MET A 2 74.81 -94.79 -7.13
C MET A 2 75.21 -95.21 -8.57
N VAL A 3 75.76 -94.27 -9.35
CA VAL A 3 76.24 -94.52 -10.73
C VAL A 3 77.36 -95.56 -10.76
N GLU A 4 78.18 -95.61 -9.71
CA GLU A 4 79.28 -96.56 -9.59
C GLU A 4 78.79 -97.99 -9.34
N LEU A 5 77.77 -98.16 -8.49
CA LEU A 5 77.11 -99.44 -8.26
C LEU A 5 76.41 -99.95 -9.53
N GLN A 6 75.75 -99.06 -10.29
CA GLN A 6 75.11 -99.41 -11.57
C GLN A 6 76.13 -99.84 -12.63
N ASN A 7 77.26 -99.13 -12.74
CA ASN A 7 78.34 -99.51 -13.65
C ASN A 7 78.97 -100.86 -13.27
N ARG A 8 79.17 -101.10 -11.97
CA ARG A 8 79.69 -102.37 -11.45
C ARG A 8 78.76 -103.55 -11.75
N ARG A 9 77.44 -103.35 -11.63
CA ARG A 9 76.43 -104.35 -12.04
C ARG A 9 76.55 -104.69 -13.53
N THR A 10 76.64 -103.69 -14.38
CA THR A 10 76.76 -103.87 -15.84
C THR A 10 78.02 -104.66 -16.20
N GLN A 11 79.15 -104.38 -15.53
CA GLN A 11 80.40 -105.14 -15.74
C GLN A 11 80.30 -106.60 -15.26
N LEU A 12 79.60 -106.85 -14.15
CA LEU A 12 79.39 -108.20 -13.63
C LEU A 12 78.49 -109.03 -14.54
N LEU A 13 77.45 -108.42 -15.14
CA LEU A 13 76.55 -109.10 -16.08
C LEU A 13 77.21 -109.52 -17.40
N THR A 14 78.37 -108.95 -17.75
CA THR A 14 79.15 -109.39 -18.92
C THR A 14 79.86 -110.72 -18.67
N LYS A 15 80.16 -111.06 -17.41
CA LYS A 15 80.97 -112.23 -17.02
C LYS A 15 80.20 -113.28 -16.22
N PHE A 16 79.12 -112.88 -15.55
CA PHE A 16 78.34 -113.72 -14.66
C PHE A 16 76.87 -113.70 -15.06
N ARG A 17 76.14 -114.77 -14.73
CA ARG A 17 74.70 -114.85 -14.97
C ARG A 17 73.98 -113.87 -14.03
N PRO A 18 72.79 -113.37 -14.40
CA PRO A 18 72.01 -112.47 -13.56
C PRO A 18 71.70 -113.00 -12.15
N ASP A 19 71.76 -114.33 -11.97
CA ASP A 19 71.44 -115.01 -10.71
C ASP A 19 72.68 -115.41 -9.88
N ASP A 20 73.87 -114.97 -10.29
CA ASP A 20 75.11 -115.19 -9.53
C ASP A 20 75.12 -114.34 -8.25
N ARG A 21 75.74 -114.88 -7.19
CA ARG A 21 75.82 -114.26 -5.85
C ARG A 21 76.37 -112.83 -5.92
N LEU A 22 77.36 -112.59 -6.78
CA LEU A 22 78.00 -111.27 -6.92
C LEU A 22 77.07 -110.22 -7.54
N VAL A 23 76.17 -110.61 -8.44
CA VAL A 23 75.21 -109.68 -9.06
C VAL A 23 74.10 -109.33 -8.08
N ARG A 24 73.60 -110.32 -7.32
CA ARG A 24 72.58 -110.09 -6.28
C ARG A 24 73.05 -109.15 -5.17
N GLU A 25 74.30 -109.30 -4.73
CA GLU A 25 74.89 -108.41 -3.72
C GLU A 25 74.91 -106.96 -4.19
N VAL A 26 75.30 -106.71 -5.45
CA VAL A 26 75.28 -105.36 -6.03
C VAL A 26 73.85 -104.86 -6.23
N ASP A 27 72.90 -105.74 -6.58
CA ASP A 27 71.48 -105.38 -6.69
C ASP A 27 70.86 -104.97 -5.35
N GLU A 28 71.19 -105.65 -4.25
CA GLU A 28 70.79 -105.22 -2.90
C GLU A 28 71.43 -103.88 -2.51
N GLN A 29 72.71 -103.66 -2.84
CA GLN A 29 73.37 -102.38 -2.59
C GLN A 29 72.73 -101.22 -3.38
N ILE A 30 72.31 -101.47 -4.62
CA ILE A 30 71.58 -100.51 -5.44
C ILE A 30 70.21 -100.22 -4.84
N HIS A 31 69.49 -101.25 -4.37
CA HIS A 31 68.17 -101.10 -3.74
C HIS A 31 68.26 -100.25 -2.46
N THR A 32 69.15 -100.62 -1.54
CA THR A 32 69.36 -99.90 -0.28
C THR A 32 69.81 -98.46 -0.50
N THR A 33 70.71 -98.21 -1.45
CA THR A 33 71.16 -96.85 -1.79
C THR A 33 70.03 -96.03 -2.40
N ARG A 34 69.20 -96.61 -3.28
CA ARG A 34 68.03 -95.94 -3.85
C ARG A 34 67.01 -95.59 -2.76
N ASP A 35 66.73 -96.50 -1.83
CA ASP A 35 65.80 -96.25 -0.72
C ASP A 35 66.32 -95.19 0.24
N ALA A 36 67.64 -95.13 0.46
CA ALA A 36 68.27 -94.09 1.26
C ALA A 36 68.16 -92.72 0.59
N LEU A 37 68.35 -92.64 -0.74
CA LEU A 37 68.16 -91.42 -1.53
C LEU A 37 66.71 -90.95 -1.52
N ALA A 38 65.74 -91.85 -1.76
CA ALA A 38 64.32 -91.51 -1.71
C ALA A 38 63.88 -91.00 -0.32
N ARG A 39 64.42 -91.61 0.75
CA ARG A 39 64.22 -91.13 2.13
C ARG A 39 64.91 -89.79 2.39
N ALA A 40 66.07 -89.53 1.80
CA ALA A 40 66.77 -88.25 1.92
C ALA A 40 66.04 -87.15 1.12
N GLU A 41 65.46 -87.45 -0.04
CA GLU A 41 64.61 -86.54 -0.80
C GLU A 41 63.32 -86.21 -0.04
N GLN A 42 62.67 -87.19 0.58
CA GLN A 42 61.52 -86.94 1.46
C GLN A 42 61.89 -86.18 2.75
N LYS A 43 63.13 -86.34 3.25
CA LYS A 43 63.66 -85.63 4.42
C LYS A 43 64.34 -84.31 4.08
N THR A 44 64.47 -83.95 2.81
CA THR A 44 64.82 -82.59 2.41
C THR A 44 63.60 -81.77 2.74
N ALA A 45 63.56 -81.37 4.00
CA ALA A 45 62.48 -80.70 4.65
C ALA A 45 62.01 -79.57 3.74
N VAL A 46 60.72 -79.59 3.43
CA VAL A 46 60.04 -78.34 3.15
C VAL A 46 60.22 -77.54 4.45
N GLU A 47 61.28 -76.74 4.53
CA GLU A 47 61.35 -75.62 5.46
C GLU A 47 60.18 -74.72 5.07
N GLN A 48 59.01 -75.01 5.64
CA GLN A 48 57.90 -74.07 5.63
C GLN A 48 58.34 -72.93 6.52
N ALA A 49 59.02 -71.95 5.93
CA ALA A 49 59.24 -70.65 6.54
C ALA A 49 57.85 -70.10 6.88
N THR A 50 57.45 -70.28 8.14
CA THR A 50 56.26 -69.67 8.73
C THR A 50 56.57 -68.22 9.10
N ASP A 51 57.45 -67.57 8.33
CA ASP A 51 57.82 -66.20 8.56
C ASP A 51 56.65 -65.32 8.16
N ILE A 52 56.11 -64.64 9.16
CA ILE A 52 55.09 -63.62 9.00
C ILE A 52 55.66 -62.61 8.01
N ASN A 53 54.98 -62.40 6.88
CA ASN A 53 55.38 -61.40 5.90
C ASN A 53 55.38 -60.00 6.56
N PRO A 54 56.55 -59.39 6.82
CA PRO A 54 56.64 -58.15 7.58
C PRO A 54 55.93 -56.99 6.87
N LEU A 55 55.86 -57.01 5.53
CA LEU A 55 55.15 -55.99 4.74
C LEU A 55 53.63 -56.05 4.98
N ARG A 56 53.06 -57.24 5.19
CA ARG A 56 51.63 -57.37 5.49
C ARG A 56 51.32 -56.75 6.85
N GLN A 57 52.16 -57.00 7.85
CA GLN A 57 51.97 -56.48 9.20
C GLN A 57 52.11 -54.95 9.26
N THR A 58 53.04 -54.36 8.50
CA THR A 58 53.15 -52.91 8.40
C THR A 58 51.92 -52.31 7.72
N LEU A 59 51.45 -52.89 6.61
CA LEU A 59 50.24 -52.42 5.92
C LEU A 59 48.98 -52.53 6.79
N GLU A 60 48.81 -53.60 7.56
CA GLU A 60 47.67 -53.74 8.49
C GLU A 60 47.73 -52.70 9.62
N THR A 61 48.94 -52.37 10.09
CA THR A 61 49.15 -51.31 11.09
C THR A 61 48.85 -49.94 10.51
N GLU A 62 49.34 -49.64 9.30
CA GLU A 62 49.05 -48.38 8.59
C GLU A 62 47.56 -48.22 8.30
N LEU A 63 46.90 -49.28 7.84
CA LEU A 63 45.46 -49.27 7.58
C LEU A 63 44.66 -49.05 8.88
N SER A 64 45.09 -49.66 9.99
CA SER A 64 44.47 -49.43 11.29
C SER A 64 44.67 -48.00 11.76
N ARG A 65 45.86 -47.43 11.58
CA ARG A 65 46.16 -46.02 11.89
C ARG A 65 45.33 -45.06 11.04
N ALA A 66 45.27 -45.28 9.73
CA ALA A 66 44.48 -44.47 8.80
C ALA A 66 42.98 -44.51 9.14
N LYS A 67 42.44 -45.68 9.54
CA LYS A 67 41.05 -45.80 10.01
C LYS A 67 40.79 -45.02 11.30
N LEU A 68 41.73 -45.05 12.26
CA LEU A 68 41.63 -44.26 13.48
C LEU A 68 41.67 -42.77 13.17
N ASP A 69 42.57 -42.33 12.29
CA ASP A 69 42.67 -40.94 11.87
C ASP A 69 41.40 -40.47 11.13
N GLN A 70 40.86 -41.30 10.24
CA GLN A 70 39.59 -41.03 9.56
C GLN A 70 38.45 -40.89 10.55
N THR A 71 38.33 -41.82 11.51
CA THR A 71 37.28 -41.79 12.53
C THR A 71 37.42 -40.56 13.44
N GLY A 72 38.64 -40.21 13.82
CA GLY A 72 38.93 -39.01 14.60
C GLY A 72 38.60 -37.72 13.85
N ALA A 73 38.94 -37.65 12.55
CA ALA A 73 38.59 -36.52 11.70
C ALA A 73 37.08 -36.40 11.49
N GLN A 74 36.37 -37.52 11.33
CA GLN A 74 34.92 -37.54 11.21
C GLN A 74 34.25 -37.05 12.50
N ALA A 75 34.66 -37.55 13.66
CA ALA A 75 34.14 -37.08 14.95
C ALA A 75 34.37 -35.57 15.16
N ARG A 76 35.55 -35.06 14.78
CA ARG A 76 35.83 -33.61 14.83
C ARG A 76 34.92 -32.82 13.89
N ARG A 77 34.71 -33.31 12.67
CA ARG A 77 33.79 -32.69 11.71
C ARG A 77 32.37 -32.64 12.26
N ASP A 78 31.89 -33.72 12.87
CA ASP A 78 30.54 -33.79 13.40
C ASP A 78 30.35 -32.79 14.56
N VAL A 79 31.32 -32.71 15.48
CA VAL A 79 31.33 -31.70 16.55
C VAL A 79 31.32 -30.27 16.00
N LEU A 80 32.21 -29.97 15.03
CA LEU A 80 32.27 -28.64 14.41
C LEU A 80 30.99 -28.29 13.65
N SER A 81 30.36 -29.26 12.99
CA SER A 81 29.10 -29.05 12.30
C SER A 81 27.95 -28.76 13.27
N GLY A 82 27.91 -29.44 14.42
CA GLY A 82 26.95 -29.16 15.49
C GLY A 82 27.15 -27.75 16.08
N GLN A 83 28.40 -27.36 16.32
CA GLN A 83 28.72 -26.01 16.78
C GLN A 83 28.32 -24.94 15.75
N LEU A 84 28.59 -25.19 14.46
CA LEU A 84 28.19 -24.27 13.39
C LEU A 84 26.67 -24.09 13.35
N GLN A 85 25.91 -25.18 13.45
CA GLN A 85 24.45 -25.13 13.49
C GLN A 85 23.96 -24.33 14.70
N GLN A 86 24.53 -24.58 15.88
CA GLN A 86 24.18 -23.84 17.09
C GLN A 86 24.48 -22.32 16.96
N TYR A 87 25.60 -21.95 16.34
CA TYR A 87 25.91 -20.55 16.07
C TYR A 87 24.97 -19.92 15.04
N GLN A 88 24.60 -20.65 13.99
CA GLN A 88 23.61 -20.17 13.01
C GLN A 88 22.24 -19.95 13.65
N ASP A 89 21.80 -20.85 14.52
CA ASP A 89 20.52 -20.72 15.21
C ASP A 89 20.54 -19.58 16.23
N SER A 90 21.67 -19.39 16.92
CA SER A 90 21.90 -18.26 17.83
C SER A 90 21.90 -16.93 17.07
N LEU A 91 22.50 -16.89 15.88
CA LEU A 91 22.52 -15.69 15.03
C LEU A 91 21.12 -15.33 14.54
N LYS A 92 20.34 -16.30 14.05
CA LYS A 92 18.94 -16.09 13.65
C LYS A 92 18.09 -15.56 14.80
N LYS A 93 18.30 -16.10 16.01
CA LYS A 93 17.62 -15.63 17.21
C LYS A 93 18.00 -14.19 17.53
N LEU A 94 19.29 -13.86 17.49
CA LEU A 94 19.80 -12.52 17.75
C LEU A 94 19.27 -11.50 16.73
N GLU A 95 19.19 -11.86 15.45
CA GLU A 95 18.58 -11.03 14.41
C GLU A 95 17.12 -10.73 14.73
N SER A 96 16.33 -11.76 15.08
CA SER A 96 14.92 -11.59 15.48
C SER A 96 14.77 -10.71 16.72
N ASP A 97 15.61 -10.91 17.73
CA ASP A 97 15.57 -10.15 18.97
C ASP A 97 16.01 -8.68 18.73
N THR A 98 16.96 -8.45 17.83
CA THR A 98 17.39 -7.10 17.42
C THR A 98 16.27 -6.34 16.72
N THR A 99 15.54 -6.99 15.81
CA THR A 99 14.36 -6.38 15.17
C THR A 99 13.31 -5.99 16.20
N LYS A 100 12.95 -6.91 17.11
CA LYS A 100 11.98 -6.62 18.18
C LYS A 100 12.45 -5.49 19.09
N HIS A 101 13.73 -5.47 19.44
CA HIS A 101 14.31 -4.41 20.27
C HIS A 101 14.18 -3.04 19.59
N ASN A 102 14.52 -2.95 18.30
CA ASN A 102 14.41 -1.72 17.53
C ASN A 102 12.95 -1.23 17.42
N ASP A 103 12.01 -2.16 17.26
CA ASP A 103 10.57 -1.83 17.21
C ASP A 103 10.07 -1.31 18.56
N LEU A 104 10.43 -1.98 19.66
CA LEU A 104 10.10 -1.51 21.01
C LEU A 104 10.75 -0.15 21.32
N GLN A 105 11.99 0.08 20.88
CA GLN A 105 12.66 1.36 21.06
C GLN A 105 11.95 2.48 20.29
N ARG A 106 11.44 2.17 19.08
CA ARG A 106 10.62 3.10 18.29
C ARG A 106 9.30 3.40 18.99
N GLU A 107 8.62 2.38 19.51
CA GLU A 107 7.36 2.53 20.24
C GLU A 107 7.53 3.37 21.51
N VAL A 108 8.59 3.14 22.29
CA VAL A 108 8.92 3.98 23.46
C VAL A 108 9.17 5.42 23.04
N LYS A 109 9.92 5.66 21.96
CA LYS A 109 10.18 7.01 21.44
C LYS A 109 8.89 7.70 21.00
N GLU A 110 8.03 7.01 20.26
CA GLU A 110 6.73 7.55 19.83
C GLU A 110 5.83 7.87 21.04
N ALA A 111 5.80 7.01 22.05
CA ALA A 111 5.05 7.24 23.28
C ALA A 111 5.58 8.45 24.06
N GLU A 112 6.91 8.61 24.13
CA GLU A 112 7.55 9.77 24.75
C GLU A 112 7.23 11.06 24.01
N ASP A 113 7.39 11.09 22.69
CA ASP A 113 7.10 12.25 21.84
C ASP A 113 5.61 12.65 21.95
N ASN A 114 4.70 11.67 21.94
CA ASN A 114 3.28 11.88 22.14
C ASN A 114 2.97 12.44 23.53
N TYR A 115 3.58 11.88 24.58
CA TYR A 115 3.42 12.38 25.95
C TYR A 115 3.87 13.84 26.07
N GLN A 116 5.03 14.19 25.52
CA GLN A 116 5.53 15.57 25.51
C GLN A 116 4.60 16.50 24.76
N LEU A 117 4.09 16.09 23.59
CA LEU A 117 3.12 16.86 22.81
C LEU A 117 1.84 17.12 23.60
N TYR A 118 1.26 16.09 24.22
CA TYR A 118 0.04 16.23 25.02
C TYR A 118 0.26 17.08 26.27
N ALA A 119 1.40 16.92 26.95
CA ALA A 119 1.75 17.75 28.10
C ALA A 119 1.83 19.23 27.71
N LYS A 120 2.49 19.53 26.57
CA LYS A 120 2.57 20.89 26.03
C LYS A 120 1.20 21.44 25.67
N LYS A 121 0.37 20.68 24.95
CA LYS A 121 -0.99 21.09 24.55
C LYS A 121 -1.90 21.33 25.73
N ARG A 122 -1.79 20.52 26.79
CA ARG A 122 -2.52 20.71 28.04
C ARG A 122 -2.14 22.03 28.71
N GLU A 123 -0.86 22.35 28.75
CA GLU A 123 -0.39 23.62 29.34
C GLU A 123 -0.81 24.82 28.48
N GLU A 124 -0.69 24.74 27.15
CA GLU A 124 -1.20 25.75 26.21
C GLU A 124 -2.71 26.01 26.45
N ALA A 125 -3.51 24.95 26.59
CA ALA A 125 -4.94 25.06 26.86
C ALA A 125 -5.24 25.67 28.24
N ARG A 126 -4.47 25.30 29.28
CA ARG A 126 -4.61 25.90 30.62
C ARG A 126 -4.29 27.39 30.61
N ILE A 127 -3.23 27.79 29.90
CA ILE A 127 -2.85 29.20 29.75
C ILE A 127 -3.95 29.96 28.98
N ALA A 128 -4.48 29.38 27.90
CA ALA A 128 -5.57 29.98 27.15
C ALA A 128 -6.85 30.16 28.00
N ASP A 129 -7.25 29.15 28.77
CA ASP A 129 -8.42 29.22 29.67
C ASP A 129 -8.22 30.28 30.77
N GLU A 130 -7.01 30.40 31.32
CA GLU A 130 -6.71 31.44 32.32
C GLU A 130 -6.70 32.85 31.72
N LEU A 131 -6.17 33.04 30.51
CA LEU A 131 -6.22 34.30 29.77
C LEU A 131 -7.67 34.72 29.47
N ASP A 132 -8.52 33.78 29.06
CA ASP A 132 -9.94 34.01 28.80
C ASP A 132 -10.69 34.38 30.09
N ARG A 133 -10.43 33.67 31.21
CA ARG A 133 -11.01 33.98 32.53
C ARG A 133 -10.62 35.36 33.03
N GLN A 134 -9.36 35.74 32.85
CA GLN A 134 -8.86 37.06 33.22
C GLN A 134 -9.34 38.16 32.25
N LYS A 135 -10.11 37.81 31.20
CA LYS A 135 -10.51 38.72 30.10
C LYS A 135 -9.32 39.46 29.51
N ILE A 136 -8.13 38.85 29.54
CA ILE A 136 -6.94 39.32 28.83
C ILE A 136 -7.06 38.83 27.39
N THR A 137 -8.16 39.19 26.77
CA THR A 137 -8.40 38.90 25.38
C THR A 137 -7.91 40.13 24.65
N ASN A 138 -6.82 40.00 23.88
CA ASN A 138 -6.40 41.02 22.92
C ASN A 138 -7.40 41.10 21.73
N VAL A 139 -8.70 41.03 22.02
CA VAL A 139 -9.75 41.50 21.11
C VAL A 139 -10.00 42.94 21.51
N SER A 140 -9.07 43.80 21.10
CA SER A 140 -9.44 45.19 20.87
C SER A 140 -10.56 45.16 19.84
N ILE A 141 -11.74 45.67 20.21
CA ILE A 141 -12.78 46.00 19.24
C ILE A 141 -12.16 47.10 18.37
N ALA A 142 -11.54 46.69 17.25
CA ALA A 142 -10.89 47.64 16.34
C ALA A 142 -11.91 48.65 15.79
N GLU A 143 -13.18 48.25 15.70
CA GLU A 143 -14.30 49.07 15.30
C GLU A 143 -15.58 48.58 15.99
N ALA A 144 -16.28 49.47 16.70
CA ALA A 144 -17.57 49.15 17.29
C ALA A 144 -18.58 48.82 16.16
N PRO A 145 -19.49 47.85 16.34
CA PRO A 145 -20.47 47.52 15.30
C PRO A 145 -21.28 48.77 14.95
N ALA A 146 -21.01 49.34 13.77
CA ALA A 146 -21.71 50.50 13.26
C ALA A 146 -23.14 50.08 12.91
N VAL A 147 -24.11 50.62 13.63
CA VAL A 147 -25.52 50.46 13.27
C VAL A 147 -25.71 51.18 11.94
N ALA A 148 -26.02 50.44 10.89
CA ALA A 148 -26.25 51.01 9.57
C ALA A 148 -27.41 52.02 9.67
N GLN A 149 -27.10 53.32 9.57
CA GLN A 149 -28.10 54.39 9.64
C GLN A 149 -29.02 54.38 8.41
N ILE A 150 -28.59 53.71 7.33
CA ILE A 150 -29.33 53.59 6.09
C ILE A 150 -29.66 52.11 5.88
N PRO A 151 -30.95 51.75 5.71
CA PRO A 151 -31.34 50.37 5.43
C PRO A 151 -30.74 49.95 4.08
N ALA A 152 -29.98 48.85 4.08
CA ALA A 152 -29.35 48.30 2.87
C ALA A 152 -30.40 47.84 1.82
N SER A 153 -31.63 47.57 2.25
CA SER A 153 -32.76 47.24 1.39
C SER A 153 -34.10 47.51 2.09
N PRO A 154 -35.20 47.75 1.35
CA PRO A 154 -35.28 48.01 -0.10
C PRO A 154 -35.12 49.50 -0.46
N ASN A 155 -34.57 49.78 -1.65
CA ASN A 155 -34.37 51.15 -2.14
C ASN A 155 -35.70 51.78 -2.59
N ARG A 156 -36.34 52.51 -1.67
CA ARG A 156 -37.71 53.05 -1.85
C ARG A 156 -37.84 53.96 -3.08
N ALA A 157 -36.82 54.76 -3.39
CA ALA A 157 -36.84 55.66 -4.54
C ALA A 157 -36.85 54.88 -5.87
N LEU A 158 -35.99 53.86 -5.98
CA LEU A 158 -35.94 52.99 -7.16
C LEU A 158 -37.28 52.28 -7.38
N ASN A 159 -37.86 51.72 -6.32
CA ASN A 159 -39.14 51.02 -6.39
C ASN A 159 -40.30 51.96 -6.79
N LEU A 160 -40.30 53.20 -6.29
CA LEU A 160 -41.31 54.18 -6.64
C LEU A 160 -41.22 54.57 -8.12
N VAL A 161 -40.01 54.83 -8.62
CA VAL A 161 -39.78 55.14 -10.04
C VAL A 161 -40.22 53.98 -10.92
N LEU A 162 -39.84 52.75 -10.58
CA LEU A 162 -40.23 51.57 -11.33
C LEU A 162 -41.75 51.38 -11.33
N GLY A 163 -42.42 51.62 -10.20
CA GLY A 163 -43.87 51.57 -10.08
C GLY A 163 -44.58 52.59 -10.97
N VAL A 164 -44.10 53.84 -11.01
CA VAL A 164 -44.66 54.89 -11.88
C VAL A 164 -44.49 54.56 -13.36
N VAL A 165 -43.30 54.08 -13.73
CA VAL A 165 -43.01 53.67 -15.11
C VAL A 165 -43.94 52.53 -15.54
N LEU A 166 -44.04 51.48 -14.72
CA LEU A 166 -44.93 50.35 -15.00
C LEU A 166 -46.41 50.77 -15.07
N ALA A 167 -46.88 51.62 -14.16
CA ALA A 167 -48.26 52.11 -14.16
C ALA A 167 -48.57 52.91 -15.43
N THR A 168 -47.63 53.72 -15.91
CA THR A 168 -47.79 54.50 -17.14
C THR A 168 -47.90 53.58 -18.36
N PHE A 169 -47.01 52.58 -18.48
CA PHE A 169 -47.07 51.60 -19.56
C PHE A 169 -48.34 50.75 -19.52
N LEU A 170 -48.76 50.29 -18.34
CA LEU A 170 -50.00 49.52 -18.18
C LEU A 170 -51.23 50.35 -18.53
N THR A 171 -51.28 51.62 -18.14
CA THR A 171 -52.39 52.52 -18.45
C THR A 171 -52.48 52.79 -19.95
N ALA A 172 -51.36 53.17 -20.58
CA ALA A 172 -51.31 53.42 -22.01
C ALA A 172 -51.62 52.14 -22.81
N GLY A 173 -51.04 51.00 -22.41
CA GLY A 173 -51.30 49.70 -23.03
C GLY A 173 -52.75 49.27 -22.89
N SER A 174 -53.38 49.49 -21.73
CA SER A 174 -54.80 49.17 -21.52
C SER A 174 -55.71 50.06 -22.35
N ALA A 175 -55.44 51.37 -22.43
CA ALA A 175 -56.22 52.29 -23.27
C ALA A 175 -56.11 51.93 -24.75
N PHE A 176 -54.89 51.63 -25.23
CA PHE A 176 -54.67 51.19 -26.60
C PHE A 176 -55.34 49.85 -26.90
N SER A 177 -55.25 48.89 -25.98
CA SER A 177 -55.92 47.59 -26.13
C SER A 177 -57.45 47.73 -26.14
N ALA A 178 -58.00 48.61 -25.30
CA ALA A 178 -59.43 48.91 -25.30
C ALA A 178 -59.89 49.55 -26.61
N GLU A 179 -59.08 50.44 -27.21
CA GLU A 179 -59.36 51.04 -28.51
C GLU A 179 -59.29 50.01 -29.65
N LEU A 180 -58.28 49.12 -29.65
CA LEU A 180 -58.13 48.08 -30.68
C LEU A 180 -59.24 47.03 -30.64
N LEU A 181 -59.79 46.75 -29.45
CA LEU A 181 -60.90 45.82 -29.26
C LEU A 181 -62.27 46.50 -29.46
N ASN A 182 -62.32 47.81 -29.71
CA ASN A 182 -63.55 48.55 -29.91
C ASN A 182 -63.91 48.58 -31.41
N ASP A 183 -64.87 47.75 -31.82
CA ASP A 183 -65.41 47.71 -33.19
C ASP A 183 -66.31 48.92 -33.55
N THR A 184 -66.25 50.02 -32.78
CA THR A 184 -67.09 51.20 -33.01
C THR A 184 -66.45 52.13 -34.04
N VAL A 185 -67.20 52.46 -35.09
CA VAL A 185 -66.78 53.40 -36.14
C VAL A 185 -67.05 54.84 -35.69
N HIS A 186 -65.99 55.61 -35.41
CA HIS A 186 -66.13 56.95 -34.82
C HIS A 186 -66.05 58.10 -35.85
N THR A 187 -65.60 57.83 -37.07
CA THR A 187 -65.45 58.86 -38.11
C THR A 187 -66.12 58.44 -39.42
N ALA A 188 -66.71 59.42 -40.12
CA ALA A 188 -67.33 59.19 -41.43
C ALA A 188 -66.37 58.47 -42.39
N ARG A 189 -65.09 58.87 -42.39
CA ARG A 189 -64.04 58.26 -43.22
C ARG A 189 -63.78 56.79 -42.91
N GLN A 190 -63.87 56.38 -41.63
CA GLN A 190 -63.77 54.96 -41.25
C GLN A 190 -64.98 54.15 -41.74
N LEU A 191 -66.19 54.73 -41.72
CA LEU A 191 -67.41 54.09 -42.22
C LEU A 191 -67.36 53.91 -43.75
N GLU A 192 -66.92 54.94 -44.47
CA GLU A 192 -66.75 54.89 -45.93
C GLU A 192 -65.72 53.83 -46.34
N ALA A 193 -64.58 53.76 -45.64
CA ALA A 193 -63.54 52.78 -45.93
C ALA A 193 -63.99 51.33 -45.65
N LEU A 194 -64.79 51.10 -44.61
CA LEU A 194 -65.26 49.76 -44.23
C LEU A 194 -66.42 49.27 -45.12
N THR A 195 -67.34 50.17 -45.50
CA THR A 195 -68.59 49.81 -46.22
C THR A 195 -68.54 50.11 -47.72
N GLY A 196 -67.61 50.95 -48.17
CA GLY A 196 -67.49 51.39 -49.57
C GLY A 196 -68.55 52.40 -50.01
N ALA A 197 -69.44 52.84 -49.11
CA ALA A 197 -70.52 53.79 -49.41
C ALA A 197 -70.16 55.21 -48.96
N THR A 198 -70.43 56.22 -49.79
CA THR A 198 -70.17 57.64 -49.47
C THR A 198 -71.12 58.14 -48.37
N VAL A 199 -70.59 58.80 -47.34
CA VAL A 199 -71.38 59.36 -46.25
C VAL A 199 -72.04 60.66 -46.72
N LEU A 200 -73.36 60.63 -46.88
CA LEU A 200 -74.14 61.75 -47.42
C LEU A 200 -74.39 62.88 -46.41
N ALA A 201 -74.47 62.55 -45.11
CA ALA A 201 -74.67 63.52 -44.04
C ALA A 201 -74.20 62.94 -42.69
N THR A 202 -73.66 63.78 -41.81
CA THR A 202 -73.37 63.43 -40.41
C THR A 202 -74.29 64.23 -39.49
N VAL A 203 -74.88 63.58 -38.49
CA VAL A 203 -75.75 64.23 -37.49
C VAL A 203 -74.97 64.40 -36.19
N PRO A 204 -74.73 65.63 -35.71
CA PRO A 204 -74.00 65.85 -34.46
C PRO A 204 -74.86 65.46 -33.23
N GLU A 205 -74.36 64.55 -32.41
CA GLU A 205 -75.05 64.03 -31.20
C GLU A 205 -74.89 64.96 -29.97
N ASN A 206 -75.05 66.28 -30.15
CA ASN A 206 -74.84 67.26 -29.07
C ASN A 206 -76.09 68.10 -28.68
N SER A 207 -77.30 67.64 -29.01
CA SER A 207 -78.54 68.42 -28.82
C SER A 207 -79.35 68.12 -27.54
N ARG A 208 -78.81 67.39 -26.54
CA ARG A 208 -79.57 67.01 -25.31
C ARG A 208 -79.25 67.75 -24.00
N ARG A 209 -78.48 68.85 -23.99
CA ARG A 209 -78.08 69.54 -22.73
C ARG A 209 -78.57 70.98 -22.51
N LEU A 210 -79.63 71.45 -23.17
CA LEU A 210 -80.13 72.83 -23.00
C LEU A 210 -81.49 73.01 -22.30
N ILE A 211 -82.06 72.02 -21.61
CA ILE A 211 -83.37 72.18 -20.94
C ILE A 211 -83.40 71.62 -19.51
N SER A 212 -82.84 72.36 -18.53
CA SER A 212 -83.22 72.40 -17.10
C SER A 212 -82.06 73.07 -16.33
N HIS A 213 -82.16 74.13 -15.52
CA HIS A 213 -83.26 74.79 -14.83
C HIS A 213 -82.76 76.20 -14.45
N ARG A 214 -83.54 77.25 -14.73
CA ARG A 214 -83.37 78.60 -14.14
C ARG A 214 -84.69 79.00 -13.48
N ARG A 215 -84.76 78.95 -12.15
CA ARG A 215 -85.66 79.78 -11.33
C ARG A 215 -84.96 80.13 -10.02
N ARG A 216 -84.62 81.41 -9.87
CA ARG A 216 -84.46 82.09 -8.57
C ARG A 216 -85.81 82.73 -8.21
N PRO A 217 -86.11 82.91 -6.92
CA PRO A 217 -86.78 84.11 -6.44
C PRO A 217 -85.90 84.93 -5.47
N PRO A 218 -86.27 86.19 -5.17
CA PRO A 218 -85.31 87.25 -4.82
C PRO A 218 -85.40 87.76 -3.37
N GLY A 219 -84.27 88.30 -2.91
CA GLY A 219 -84.17 89.51 -2.08
C GLY A 219 -84.41 89.40 -0.57
N THR A 220 -83.42 89.84 0.23
CA THR A 220 -83.53 90.93 1.23
C THR A 220 -82.11 91.35 1.66
N ILE A 221 -81.96 92.63 1.96
CA ILE A 221 -80.76 93.46 2.04
C ILE A 221 -80.25 93.49 3.51
N GLU A 222 -79.09 94.12 3.70
CA GLU A 222 -78.58 94.73 4.95
C GLU A 222 -77.78 93.83 5.90
N THR A 223 -76.69 94.26 6.56
CA THR A 223 -76.08 95.59 6.75
C THR A 223 -74.56 95.49 6.89
N LYS A 224 -73.93 96.57 6.43
CA LYS A 224 -72.58 97.07 6.70
C LYS A 224 -72.34 97.31 8.19
N ASN A 225 -71.21 96.86 8.75
CA ASN A 225 -70.47 97.70 9.72
C ASN A 225 -68.97 97.38 9.81
N ARG A 226 -68.19 98.46 9.98
CA ARG A 226 -66.73 98.56 10.05
C ARG A 226 -66.22 98.35 11.48
N SER A 227 -64.96 97.92 11.61
CA SER A 227 -63.83 98.58 12.33
C SER A 227 -62.75 97.52 12.62
N VAL A 228 -61.55 97.59 12.05
CA VAL A 228 -60.37 98.38 12.47
C VAL A 228 -59.84 98.00 13.86
N GLY A 229 -58.57 97.55 13.91
CA GLY A 229 -57.63 98.08 14.90
C GLY A 229 -56.88 97.06 15.76
N GLU A 230 -55.57 97.33 15.90
CA GLU A 230 -54.65 96.99 17.01
C GLU A 230 -53.97 95.61 16.90
N LEU A 231 -52.68 95.46 16.57
CA LEU A 231 -51.41 96.08 17.00
C LEU A 231 -51.05 95.96 18.49
N GLN A 232 -49.92 95.27 18.67
CA GLN A 232 -48.90 95.32 19.74
C GLN A 232 -49.17 94.61 21.08
N SER A 233 -48.33 93.61 21.35
CA SER A 233 -47.16 93.74 22.26
C SER A 233 -46.16 92.62 21.95
#